data_AF-A0A5N6UC92-F1
#
_entry.id   AF-A0A5N6UC92-F1
#
_cell.length_a   1.000
_cell.length_b   1.000
_cell.length_c   1.000
_cell.angle_alpha   90.00
_cell.angle_beta   90.00
_cell.angle_gamma   90.00
#
_symmetry.space_group_name_H-M   'P 1'
#
loop_
_entity.id
_entity.type
_entity.pdbx_description
1 polymer ?
#
loop_
_entity_poly.entity_id
_entity_poly.type
_entity_poly.pdbx_seq_one_letter_code
_entity_poly.pdbx_strand_id
1 'polypeptide(L)'
;MNPLTSPELCDLRDTPSNYNSKDPDIRPQKQAPSSLHSINSNIEQNKTTCDCATKTLLAFEAVQTDCYNDNQPPAILQAQKEAISICTRLLNCKGCSRRSELIMLVMAICRTLLHGVESLLPRCSFELRRDDWITTNKDSTISGNIRIGSWRLDNEDEFEVIRSLLTTRMTRLDTLIHQVKRVVHINNWLAHQKIVHEIMDHFRLVTSMVERTLLNI
;
A
#
# COMPACT_ATOMS: atom_id res chain seq x y z
N MET A 1 -42.26 17.66 21.52
CA MET A 1 -43.22 18.62 20.93
C MET A 1 -42.52 19.96 20.84
N ASN A 2 -42.52 20.59 19.66
CA ASN A 2 -42.04 21.96 19.48
C ASN A 2 -43.16 22.96 19.90
N PRO A 3 -42.87 24.27 19.93
CA PRO A 3 -43.21 25.06 18.75
C PRO A 3 -42.09 26.00 18.26
N LEU A 4 -42.18 26.36 16.97
CA LEU A 4 -41.39 27.41 16.32
C LEU A 4 -42.10 28.77 16.45
N THR A 5 -41.34 29.86 16.37
CA THR A 5 -41.76 31.09 15.67
C THR A 5 -40.56 31.92 15.19
N SER A 6 -40.52 32.20 13.87
CA SER A 6 -39.75 33.32 13.25
C SER A 6 -40.63 34.60 13.25
N PRO A 7 -40.21 35.82 12.79
CA PRO A 7 -39.64 36.17 11.47
C PRO A 7 -38.36 37.06 11.62
N GLU A 8 -37.80 37.85 10.68
CA GLU A 8 -38.00 38.22 9.26
C GLU A 8 -36.70 37.88 8.46
N LEU A 9 -36.54 37.89 7.12
CA LEU A 9 -37.07 38.61 5.93
C LEU A 9 -36.48 40.01 5.66
N CYS A 10 -35.59 40.09 4.65
CA CYS A 10 -35.24 41.33 3.93
C CYS A 10 -34.80 40.96 2.51
N ASP A 11 -35.52 41.46 1.51
CA ASP A 11 -35.40 41.09 0.10
C ASP A 11 -34.51 42.01 -0.74
N LEU A 12 -34.23 41.53 -1.96
CA LEU A 12 -33.58 42.15 -3.11
C LEU A 12 -33.72 43.68 -3.27
N ARG A 13 -32.69 44.29 -3.88
CA ARG A 13 -32.91 45.27 -4.95
C ARG A 13 -31.82 45.26 -6.02
N ASP A 14 -32.26 45.24 -7.27
CA ASP A 14 -31.43 45.23 -8.47
C ASP A 14 -30.91 46.62 -8.90
N THR A 15 -29.82 46.59 -9.65
CA THR A 15 -29.29 47.62 -10.58
C THR A 15 -30.20 47.87 -11.80
N PRO A 16 -29.87 48.76 -12.77
CA PRO A 16 -28.99 49.94 -12.78
C PRO A 16 -29.72 51.20 -13.33
N SER A 17 -29.02 52.35 -13.47
CA SER A 17 -29.45 53.44 -14.35
C SER A 17 -28.28 54.05 -15.13
N ASN A 18 -28.53 54.41 -16.38
CA ASN A 18 -27.56 54.71 -17.43
C ASN A 18 -27.79 56.14 -17.93
N TYR A 19 -26.75 56.97 -17.98
CA TYR A 19 -26.78 58.27 -18.65
C TYR A 19 -25.67 58.37 -19.70
N ASN A 20 -26.09 58.30 -20.96
CA ASN A 20 -25.24 58.54 -22.13
C ASN A 20 -24.96 60.03 -22.33
N SER A 21 -23.75 60.38 -22.76
CA SER A 21 -23.51 61.59 -23.55
C SER A 21 -22.47 61.36 -24.65
N LYS A 22 -22.98 61.30 -25.89
CA LYS A 22 -22.51 62.00 -27.11
C LYS A 22 -21.24 62.88 -26.98
N ASP A 23 -20.35 63.00 -27.98
CA ASP A 23 -20.13 62.36 -29.30
C ASP A 23 -18.74 62.88 -29.84
N PRO A 24 -18.34 62.71 -31.10
CA PRO A 24 -17.36 61.72 -31.56
C PRO A 24 -15.98 62.30 -31.96
N ASP A 25 -15.02 61.42 -32.32
CA ASP A 25 -14.08 61.76 -33.39
C ASP A 25 -13.67 60.53 -34.22
N ILE A 26 -13.46 60.70 -35.51
CA ILE A 26 -13.43 59.63 -36.51
C ILE A 26 -12.03 59.50 -37.13
N ARG A 27 -11.44 58.29 -37.06
CA ARG A 27 -10.36 57.90 -37.99
C ARG A 27 -10.42 56.41 -38.35
N PRO A 28 -10.31 56.01 -39.63
CA PRO A 28 -10.70 54.67 -40.08
C PRO A 28 -9.54 53.68 -40.34
N GLN A 29 -9.93 52.40 -40.54
CA GLN A 29 -9.17 51.24 -41.06
C GLN A 29 -8.08 50.64 -40.14
N LYS A 30 -8.13 49.35 -39.78
CA LYS A 30 -8.20 48.20 -40.72
C LYS A 30 -8.95 46.99 -40.13
N GLN A 31 -9.59 46.19 -40.99
CA GLN A 31 -10.32 44.97 -40.63
C GLN A 31 -9.41 43.73 -40.46
N ALA A 32 -9.94 42.72 -39.75
CA ALA A 32 -9.27 41.46 -39.39
C ALA A 32 -9.28 40.42 -40.55
N PRO A 33 -8.71 39.21 -40.37
CA PRO A 33 -9.47 38.17 -39.66
C PRO A 33 -8.69 37.33 -38.63
N SER A 34 -9.49 36.71 -37.77
CA SER A 34 -9.22 35.68 -36.75
C SER A 34 -8.33 34.49 -37.16
N SER A 35 -7.51 34.01 -36.21
CA SER A 35 -7.30 32.57 -35.94
C SER A 35 -6.81 32.33 -34.51
N LEU A 36 -7.48 31.43 -33.79
CA LEU A 36 -6.92 30.71 -32.63
C LEU A 36 -5.78 29.80 -33.12
N HIS A 37 -4.68 29.69 -32.35
CA HIS A 37 -4.26 28.39 -31.81
C HIS A 37 -3.04 28.46 -30.86
N SER A 38 -3.18 27.71 -29.75
CA SER A 38 -2.12 26.98 -29.06
C SER A 38 -0.88 27.73 -28.57
N ILE A 39 -1.00 28.18 -27.31
CA ILE A 39 -0.11 27.83 -26.20
C ILE A 39 1.00 26.85 -26.63
N ASN A 40 2.24 27.34 -26.80
CA ASN A 40 3.38 26.46 -27.08
C ASN A 40 3.93 25.87 -25.78
N SER A 41 3.06 25.12 -25.10
CA SER A 41 3.43 24.29 -23.97
C SER A 41 4.16 23.06 -24.50
N ASN A 42 5.48 23.15 -24.64
CA ASN A 42 6.37 21.99 -24.64
C ASN A 42 6.42 21.38 -23.23
N ILE A 43 5.23 20.96 -22.80
CA ILE A 43 5.01 20.00 -21.74
C ILE A 43 5.59 18.69 -22.29
N GLU A 44 6.75 18.30 -21.80
CA GLU A 44 7.26 16.94 -21.94
C GLU A 44 6.42 15.95 -21.09
N GLN A 45 5.11 15.89 -21.35
CA GLN A 45 4.28 14.72 -21.05
C GLN A 45 4.62 13.60 -22.03
N ASN A 46 5.90 13.25 -22.10
CA ASN A 46 6.32 11.89 -22.42
C ASN A 46 5.80 10.99 -21.30
N LYS A 47 4.52 10.65 -21.44
CA LYS A 47 3.69 9.88 -20.51
C LYS A 47 4.24 8.46 -20.48
N THR A 48 5.30 8.26 -19.71
CA THR A 48 5.88 6.94 -19.42
C THR A 48 4.82 6.11 -18.70
N THR A 49 4.05 5.35 -19.46
CA THR A 49 2.99 4.46 -18.96
C THR A 49 3.61 3.30 -18.22
N CYS A 50 3.90 3.53 -16.94
CA CYS A 50 4.43 2.50 -16.05
C CYS A 50 3.34 1.48 -15.69
N ASP A 51 3.74 0.21 -15.59
CA ASP A 51 2.91 -0.93 -15.23
C ASP A 51 2.66 -1.07 -13.71
N CYS A 52 3.05 -0.06 -12.91
CA CYS A 52 3.06 -0.15 -11.46
C CYS A 52 1.69 -0.48 -10.87
N ALA A 53 0.62 0.15 -11.36
CA ALA A 53 -0.74 -0.10 -10.88
C ALA A 53 -1.16 -1.57 -11.11
N THR A 54 -1.06 -2.06 -12.34
CA THR A 54 -1.41 -3.43 -12.72
C THR A 54 -0.59 -4.46 -11.94
N LYS A 55 0.74 -4.29 -11.85
CA LYS A 55 1.59 -5.22 -11.09
C LYS A 55 1.28 -5.19 -9.59
N THR A 56 0.90 -4.05 -9.03
CA THR A 56 0.53 -3.96 -7.60
C THR A 56 -0.81 -4.62 -7.32
N LEU A 57 -1.78 -4.54 -8.25
CA LEU A 57 -3.04 -5.27 -8.15
C LEU A 57 -2.82 -6.79 -8.20
N LEU A 58 -2.06 -7.28 -9.19
CA LEU A 58 -1.70 -8.70 -9.28
C LEU A 58 -0.93 -9.19 -8.05
N ALA A 59 -0.06 -8.36 -7.48
CA ALA A 59 0.66 -8.69 -6.24
C ALA A 59 -0.29 -8.80 -5.02
N PHE A 60 -1.35 -7.98 -4.96
CA PHE A 60 -2.36 -8.06 -3.90
C PHE A 60 -3.18 -9.35 -4.02
N GLU A 61 -3.58 -9.72 -5.23
CA GLU A 61 -4.32 -10.97 -5.51
C GLU A 61 -3.49 -12.21 -5.20
N ALA A 62 -2.20 -12.22 -5.60
CA ALA A 62 -1.26 -13.29 -5.27
C ALA A 62 -1.07 -13.43 -3.75
N VAL A 63 -0.76 -12.34 -3.04
CA VAL A 63 -0.56 -12.37 -1.58
C VAL A 63 -1.81 -12.81 -0.83
N GLN A 64 -3.02 -12.40 -1.26
CA GLN A 64 -4.25 -12.94 -0.68
C GLN A 64 -4.35 -14.46 -0.92
N THR A 65 -4.18 -14.89 -2.17
CA THR A 65 -4.27 -16.31 -2.56
C THR A 65 -3.29 -17.16 -1.75
N ASP A 66 -2.06 -16.72 -1.57
CA ASP A 66 -1.05 -17.47 -0.83
C ASP A 66 -1.22 -17.41 0.69
N CYS A 67 -1.60 -16.26 1.26
CA CYS A 67 -1.75 -16.14 2.71
C CYS A 67 -3.03 -16.79 3.27
N TYR A 68 -4.09 -16.93 2.46
CA TYR A 68 -5.38 -17.49 2.91
C TYR A 68 -5.59 -18.98 2.58
N ASN A 69 -4.93 -19.54 1.57
CA ASN A 69 -5.12 -20.95 1.16
C ASN A 69 -4.24 -21.96 1.93
N ASP A 70 -3.76 -21.60 3.13
CA ASP A 70 -2.89 -22.43 3.98
C ASP A 70 -1.60 -22.92 3.28
N ASN A 71 -1.16 -22.21 2.23
CA ASN A 71 -0.02 -22.61 1.38
C ASN A 71 1.27 -22.82 2.19
N GLN A 72 2.16 -23.66 1.66
CA GLN A 72 3.44 -23.99 2.32
C GLN A 72 4.27 -22.72 2.59
N PRO A 73 5.00 -22.62 3.73
CA PRO A 73 5.73 -21.40 4.12
C PRO A 73 6.61 -20.79 3.01
N PRO A 74 7.33 -21.57 2.16
CA PRO A 74 8.13 -21.00 1.09
C PRO A 74 7.33 -20.24 0.03
N ALA A 75 6.10 -20.67 -0.27
CA ALA A 75 5.22 -19.99 -1.24
C ALA A 75 4.77 -18.62 -0.69
N ILE A 76 4.30 -18.59 0.57
CA ILE A 76 3.93 -17.36 1.28
C ILE A 76 5.12 -16.39 1.30
N LEU A 77 6.31 -16.84 1.72
CA LEU A 77 7.51 -16.00 1.82
C LEU A 77 8.02 -15.46 0.47
N GLN A 78 7.73 -16.17 -0.64
CA GLN A 78 8.03 -15.74 -2.00
C GLN A 78 6.99 -14.71 -2.51
N ALA A 79 5.70 -14.96 -2.32
CA ALA A 79 4.64 -13.99 -2.65
C ALA A 79 4.86 -12.66 -1.91
N GLN A 80 5.15 -12.73 -0.60
CA GLN A 80 5.52 -11.56 0.20
C GLN A 80 6.75 -10.82 -0.34
N LYS A 81 7.80 -11.55 -0.75
CA LYS A 81 9.05 -10.97 -1.31
C LYS A 81 8.78 -10.16 -2.57
N GLU A 82 7.93 -10.67 -3.46
CA GLU A 82 7.57 -10.04 -4.73
C GLU A 82 6.67 -8.82 -4.50
N ALA A 83 5.62 -8.96 -3.69
CA ALA A 83 4.73 -7.85 -3.36
C ALA A 83 5.46 -6.67 -2.71
N ILE A 84 6.35 -6.91 -1.73
CA ILE A 84 7.19 -5.84 -1.14
C ILE A 84 8.03 -5.15 -2.22
N SER A 85 8.60 -5.89 -3.17
CA SER A 85 9.40 -5.33 -4.26
C SER A 85 8.56 -4.46 -5.20
N ILE A 86 7.37 -4.94 -5.58
CA ILE A 86 6.43 -4.24 -6.45
C ILE A 86 5.90 -2.96 -5.79
N CYS A 87 5.50 -3.02 -4.53
CA CYS A 87 5.07 -1.86 -3.75
C CYS A 87 6.20 -0.82 -3.61
N THR A 88 7.42 -1.25 -3.30
CA THR A 88 8.59 -0.35 -3.23
C THR A 88 8.82 0.37 -4.56
N ARG A 89 8.68 -0.33 -5.69
CA ARG A 89 8.80 0.25 -7.03
C ARG A 89 7.66 1.25 -7.34
N LEU A 90 6.44 0.98 -6.87
CA LEU A 90 5.32 1.91 -7.00
C LEU A 90 5.54 3.19 -6.18
N LEU A 91 6.00 3.08 -4.93
CA LEU A 91 6.26 4.22 -4.05
C LEU A 91 7.38 5.13 -4.58
N ASN A 92 8.36 4.55 -5.28
CA ASN A 92 9.43 5.31 -5.95
C ASN A 92 9.01 5.85 -7.33
N CYS A 93 7.89 5.43 -7.90
CA CYS A 93 7.37 5.96 -9.15
C CYS A 93 6.67 7.31 -8.92
N LYS A 94 7.29 8.41 -9.39
CA LYS A 94 6.79 9.80 -9.23
C LYS A 94 5.35 10.03 -9.69
N GLY A 95 4.85 9.23 -10.65
CA GLY A 95 3.47 9.30 -11.12
C GLY A 95 2.49 8.54 -10.22
N CYS A 96 2.84 7.32 -9.81
CA CYS A 96 1.96 6.48 -9.00
C CYS A 96 1.95 6.86 -7.51
N SER A 97 3.06 7.37 -6.96
CA SER A 97 3.13 7.75 -5.55
C SER A 97 2.31 9.00 -5.19
N ARG A 98 1.76 9.70 -6.18
CA ARG A 98 0.85 10.84 -6.02
C ARG A 98 -0.63 10.47 -6.20
N ARG A 99 -0.93 9.19 -6.43
CA ARG A 99 -2.28 8.64 -6.60
C ARG A 99 -2.71 7.95 -5.31
N SER A 100 -3.62 8.58 -4.56
CA SER A 100 -4.06 8.11 -3.24
C SER A 100 -4.66 6.71 -3.29
N GLU A 101 -5.39 6.37 -4.35
CA GLU A 101 -5.97 5.06 -4.58
C GLU A 101 -4.92 3.94 -4.73
N LEU A 102 -3.75 4.25 -5.30
CA LEU A 102 -2.64 3.29 -5.38
C LEU A 102 -1.92 3.14 -4.04
N ILE A 103 -1.89 4.20 -3.22
CA ILE A 103 -1.31 4.15 -1.87
C ILE A 103 -2.24 3.45 -0.89
N MET A 104 -3.56 3.57 -1.06
CA MET A 104 -4.55 2.71 -0.40
C MET A 104 -4.33 1.22 -0.72
N LEU A 105 -4.07 0.88 -1.98
CA LEU A 105 -3.75 -0.50 -2.37
C LEU A 105 -2.45 -1.00 -1.72
N VAL A 106 -1.38 -0.18 -1.68
CA VAL A 106 -0.16 -0.55 -0.95
C VAL A 106 -0.41 -0.73 0.56
N MET A 107 -1.23 0.12 1.18
CA MET A 107 -1.64 -0.04 2.58
C MET A 107 -2.45 -1.32 2.82
N ALA A 108 -3.32 -1.71 1.88
CA ALA A 108 -4.04 -2.98 1.95
C ALA A 108 -3.05 -4.17 1.86
N ILE A 109 -2.11 -4.12 0.91
CA ILE A 109 -1.04 -5.12 0.80
C ILE A 109 -0.24 -5.21 2.10
N CYS A 110 0.17 -4.09 2.71
CA CYS A 110 0.88 -4.11 4.00
C CYS A 110 0.12 -4.86 5.10
N ARG A 111 -1.22 -4.71 5.19
CA ARG A 111 -2.04 -5.49 6.14
C ARG A 111 -2.06 -6.98 5.80
N THR A 112 -2.25 -7.35 4.53
CA THR A 112 -2.23 -8.78 4.12
C THR A 112 -0.86 -9.41 4.33
N LEU A 113 0.23 -8.67 4.13
CA LEU A 113 1.60 -9.11 4.45
C LEU A 113 1.78 -9.36 5.96
N LEU A 114 1.24 -8.49 6.82
CA LEU A 114 1.25 -8.67 8.28
C LEU A 114 0.48 -9.92 8.70
N HIS A 115 -0.75 -10.11 8.20
CA HIS A 115 -1.52 -11.33 8.45
C HIS A 115 -0.83 -12.60 7.92
N GLY A 116 -0.14 -12.50 6.78
CA GLY A 116 0.70 -13.59 6.26
C GLY A 116 1.95 -13.88 7.08
N VAL A 117 2.42 -12.94 7.92
CA VAL A 117 3.45 -13.22 8.93
C VAL A 117 2.82 -13.88 10.15
N GLU A 118 1.66 -13.40 10.61
CA GLU A 118 0.93 -14.00 11.74
C GLU A 118 0.57 -15.47 11.50
N SER A 119 0.16 -15.85 10.28
CA SER A 119 -0.15 -17.24 9.94
C SER A 119 1.07 -18.17 9.88
N LEU A 120 2.29 -17.62 9.73
CA LEU A 120 3.53 -18.38 9.78
C LEU A 120 4.02 -18.64 11.22
N LEU A 121 3.65 -17.80 12.20
CA LEU A 121 4.15 -17.92 13.57
C LEU A 121 3.82 -19.25 14.27
N PRO A 122 2.58 -19.80 14.21
CA PRO A 122 2.29 -21.10 14.80
C PRO A 122 3.14 -22.23 14.21
N ARG A 123 3.48 -22.14 12.92
CA ARG A 123 4.32 -23.11 12.21
C ARG A 123 5.78 -23.06 12.66
N CYS A 124 6.29 -21.86 12.98
CA CYS A 124 7.64 -21.69 13.53
C CYS A 124 7.73 -22.17 15.01
N SER A 125 6.68 -21.95 15.81
CA SER A 125 6.71 -22.29 17.24
C SER A 125 6.65 -23.79 17.56
N PHE A 126 6.21 -24.63 16.61
CA PHE A 126 5.92 -26.04 16.88
C PHE A 126 7.17 -26.93 16.97
N GLU A 127 8.28 -26.50 16.38
CA GLU A 127 9.53 -27.28 16.32
C GLU A 127 10.31 -27.23 17.63
N LEU A 128 10.19 -26.11 18.35
CA LEU A 128 10.79 -25.86 19.68
C LEU A 128 10.19 -26.70 20.83
N ARG A 129 9.21 -27.59 20.53
CA ARG A 129 8.48 -28.37 21.54
C ARG A 129 8.66 -29.89 21.41
N ARG A 130 9.72 -30.34 20.72
CA ARG A 130 9.96 -31.75 20.39
C ARG A 130 10.81 -32.54 21.42
N ASP A 131 10.95 -32.04 22.65
CA ASP A 131 11.57 -32.80 23.75
C ASP A 131 10.69 -33.94 24.29
N ASP A 132 9.41 -34.01 23.91
CA ASP A 132 8.47 -35.02 24.41
C ASP A 132 7.65 -35.68 23.29
N TRP A 133 8.28 -36.63 22.58
CA TRP A 133 7.65 -37.95 22.34
C TRP A 133 8.71 -39.01 21.98
N ILE A 134 9.11 -39.80 22.97
CA ILE A 134 9.39 -41.21 22.69
C ILE A 134 8.03 -41.92 22.56
N THR A 135 7.96 -42.89 21.64
CA THR A 135 6.89 -43.90 21.44
C THR A 135 5.78 -43.58 20.43
N THR A 136 5.54 -44.57 19.55
CA THR A 136 4.37 -44.77 18.66
C THR A 136 4.24 -43.95 17.37
N ASN A 137 5.15 -44.26 16.43
CA ASN A 137 4.78 -44.85 15.14
C ASN A 137 3.49 -44.31 14.45
N LYS A 138 3.64 -43.22 13.70
CA LYS A 138 2.76 -42.88 12.57
C LYS A 138 3.55 -42.14 11.50
N ASP A 139 3.53 -42.66 10.28
CA ASP A 139 3.97 -41.97 9.06
C ASP A 139 3.24 -40.63 8.92
N SER A 140 3.88 -39.58 9.43
CA SER A 140 3.45 -38.19 9.27
C SER A 140 4.55 -37.49 8.51
N THR A 141 4.53 -37.63 7.19
CA THR A 141 5.45 -37.00 6.23
C THR A 141 5.22 -35.50 6.11
N ILE A 142 5.17 -34.80 7.25
CA ILE A 142 5.35 -33.36 7.39
C ILE A 142 6.87 -33.14 7.58
N SER A 143 7.63 -33.50 6.54
CA SER A 143 9.10 -33.43 6.51
C SER A 143 9.51 -32.44 5.44
N GLY A 144 10.51 -31.61 5.77
CA GLY A 144 10.86 -30.36 5.11
C GLY A 144 10.69 -30.28 3.60
N ASN A 145 9.96 -29.24 3.18
CA ASN A 145 9.73 -28.91 1.78
C ASN A 145 10.78 -27.93 1.24
N ILE A 146 11.66 -27.37 2.08
CA ILE A 146 12.78 -26.54 1.62
C ILE A 146 13.88 -27.42 1.02
N ARG A 147 14.09 -27.27 -0.30
CA ARG A 147 15.12 -27.98 -1.07
C ARG A 147 16.19 -27.02 -1.59
N ILE A 148 17.45 -27.38 -1.42
CA ILE A 148 18.60 -26.67 -1.99
C ILE A 148 19.26 -27.60 -3.02
N GLY A 149 18.87 -27.45 -4.28
CA GLY A 149 19.22 -28.40 -5.33
C GLY A 149 18.65 -29.79 -5.03
N SER A 150 19.52 -30.81 -4.98
CA SER A 150 19.13 -32.18 -4.60
C SER A 150 19.00 -32.39 -3.10
N TRP A 151 19.59 -31.51 -2.27
CA TRP A 151 19.60 -31.64 -0.82
C TRP A 151 18.26 -31.19 -0.20
N ARG A 152 17.88 -31.86 0.89
CA ARG A 152 16.82 -31.43 1.81
C ARG A 152 17.50 -30.91 3.06
N LEU A 153 16.96 -29.84 3.63
CA LEU A 153 17.36 -29.42 4.98
C LEU A 153 16.82 -30.42 6.00
N ASP A 154 17.50 -30.55 7.14
CA ASP A 154 16.85 -31.10 8.32
C ASP A 154 16.00 -30.01 9.02
N ASN A 155 15.32 -30.37 10.11
CA ASN A 155 14.37 -29.45 10.75
C ASN A 155 15.07 -28.24 11.39
N GLU A 156 16.33 -28.36 11.81
CA GLU A 156 17.08 -27.27 12.46
C GLU A 156 17.54 -26.25 11.41
N ASP A 157 18.12 -26.75 10.31
CA ASP A 157 18.47 -25.92 9.16
C ASP A 157 17.23 -25.25 8.53
N GLU A 158 16.10 -25.96 8.45
CA GLU A 158 14.83 -25.41 7.93
C GLU A 158 14.29 -24.30 8.85
N PHE A 159 14.32 -24.50 10.17
CA PHE A 159 13.93 -23.48 11.14
C PHE A 159 14.80 -22.23 11.07
N GLU A 160 16.14 -22.36 11.04
CA GLU A 160 17.06 -21.21 10.93
C GLU A 160 16.89 -20.46 9.59
N VAL A 161 16.64 -21.18 8.50
CA VAL A 161 16.32 -20.56 7.20
C VAL A 161 15.00 -19.79 7.27
N ILE A 162 13.94 -20.36 7.86
CA ILE A 162 12.66 -19.68 8.05
C ILE A 162 12.81 -18.45 8.96
N ARG A 163 13.54 -18.57 10.07
CA ARG A 163 13.85 -17.48 11.02
C ARG A 163 14.55 -16.31 10.33
N SER A 164 15.61 -16.60 9.58
CA SER A 164 16.38 -15.61 8.80
C SER A 164 15.52 -14.93 7.72
N LEU A 165 14.72 -15.71 7.00
CA LEU A 165 13.77 -15.19 6.00
C LEU A 165 12.72 -14.29 6.66
N LEU A 166 12.13 -14.70 7.78
CA LEU A 166 11.07 -13.96 8.47
C LEU A 166 11.59 -12.63 9.01
N THR A 167 12.76 -12.64 9.66
CA THR A 167 13.46 -11.44 10.12
C THR A 167 13.72 -10.49 8.94
N THR A 168 14.26 -11.01 7.84
CA THR A 168 14.50 -10.23 6.60
C THR A 168 13.22 -9.68 5.99
N ARG A 169 12.08 -10.40 6.08
CA ARG A 169 10.77 -9.89 5.63
C ARG A 169 10.28 -8.76 6.53
N MET A 170 10.39 -8.88 7.85
CA MET A 170 9.99 -7.84 8.79
C MET A 170 10.78 -6.54 8.59
N THR A 171 12.11 -6.59 8.44
CA THR A 171 12.92 -5.38 8.15
C THR A 171 12.51 -4.69 6.84
N ARG A 172 12.20 -5.48 5.79
CA ARG A 172 11.77 -4.93 4.49
C ARG A 172 10.34 -4.38 4.55
N LEU A 173 9.46 -4.97 5.35
CA LEU A 173 8.10 -4.51 5.57
C LEU A 173 8.06 -3.22 6.41
N ASP A 174 8.89 -3.12 7.46
CA ASP A 174 9.09 -1.87 8.20
C ASP A 174 9.50 -0.72 7.26
N THR A 175 10.52 -0.97 6.43
CA THR A 175 11.00 -0.02 5.42
C THR A 175 9.87 0.41 4.48
N LEU A 176 9.03 -0.54 4.04
CA LEU A 176 7.89 -0.26 3.17
C LEU A 176 6.82 0.60 3.87
N ILE A 177 6.46 0.27 5.11
CA ILE A 177 5.48 1.03 5.90
C ILE A 177 5.99 2.46 6.16
N HIS A 178 7.28 2.64 6.47
CA HIS A 178 7.90 3.96 6.61
C HIS A 178 7.90 4.76 5.30
N GLN A 179 8.10 4.11 4.14
CA GLN A 179 7.96 4.78 2.84
C GLN A 179 6.51 5.20 2.57
N VAL A 180 5.52 4.37 2.88
CA VAL A 180 4.09 4.72 2.78
C VAL A 180 3.77 5.92 3.67
N LYS A 181 4.20 5.90 4.95
CA LYS A 181 4.03 7.02 5.89
C LYS A 181 4.58 8.33 5.33
N ARG A 182 5.79 8.28 4.77
CA ARG A 182 6.44 9.44 4.14
C ARG A 182 5.64 9.96 2.95
N VAL A 183 5.16 9.08 2.07
CA VAL A 183 4.34 9.46 0.90
C VAL A 183 3.00 10.07 1.33
N VAL A 184 2.30 9.47 2.30
CA VAL A 184 1.04 9.98 2.86
C VAL A 184 1.22 11.35 3.51
N HIS A 185 2.33 11.56 4.22
CA HIS A 185 2.66 12.86 4.82
C HIS A 185 2.97 13.93 3.77
N ILE A 186 3.84 13.64 2.80
CA ILE A 186 4.22 14.59 1.72
C ILE A 186 3.00 15.05 0.90
N ASN A 187 2.02 14.17 0.66
CA ASN A 187 0.80 14.51 -0.07
C ASN A 187 -0.35 15.03 0.83
N ASN A 188 -0.11 15.21 2.14
CA ASN A 188 -1.08 15.71 3.12
C ASN A 188 -2.43 14.94 3.19
N TRP A 189 -2.44 13.63 2.92
CA TRP A 189 -3.68 12.85 2.96
C TRP A 189 -4.08 12.47 4.39
N LEU A 190 -4.73 13.41 5.10
CA LEU A 190 -5.12 13.28 6.51
C LEU A 190 -5.87 11.98 6.82
N ALA A 191 -6.83 11.58 5.97
CA ALA A 191 -7.58 10.32 6.14
C ALA A 191 -6.67 9.07 6.09
N HIS A 192 -5.61 9.11 5.28
CA HIS A 192 -4.66 7.99 5.17
C HIS A 192 -3.68 7.96 6.34
N GLN A 193 -3.43 9.08 7.03
CA GLN A 193 -2.55 9.11 8.19
C GLN A 193 -3.05 8.17 9.30
N LYS A 194 -4.36 8.16 9.59
CA LYS A 194 -4.93 7.23 10.57
C LYS A 194 -4.66 5.77 10.18
N ILE A 195 -4.94 5.42 8.93
CA ILE A 195 -4.75 4.09 8.35
C ILE A 195 -3.29 3.63 8.46
N VAL A 196 -2.32 4.53 8.21
CA VAL A 196 -0.89 4.22 8.38
C VAL A 196 -0.54 3.96 9.85
N HIS A 197 -1.07 4.74 10.81
CA HIS A 197 -0.79 4.50 12.23
C HIS A 197 -1.33 3.15 12.69
N GLU A 198 -2.55 2.77 12.29
CA GLU A 198 -3.12 1.43 12.54
C GLU A 198 -2.20 0.31 12.01
N ILE A 199 -1.63 0.49 10.81
CA ILE A 199 -0.68 -0.47 10.21
C ILE A 199 0.64 -0.51 10.97
N MET A 200 1.16 0.64 11.44
CA MET A 200 2.37 0.69 12.26
C MET A 200 2.18 0.01 13.62
N ASP A 201 1.02 0.20 14.26
CA ASP A 201 0.71 -0.41 15.54
C ASP A 201 0.52 -1.92 15.39
N HIS A 202 -0.14 -2.37 14.32
CA HIS A 202 -0.19 -3.80 13.96
C HIS A 202 1.20 -4.38 13.69
N PHE A 203 2.05 -3.68 12.93
CA PHE A 203 3.44 -4.10 12.69
C PHE A 203 4.25 -4.26 13.99
N ARG A 204 4.08 -3.36 14.96
CA ARG A 204 4.73 -3.47 16.28
C ARG A 204 4.29 -4.71 17.04
N LEU A 205 2.98 -4.99 17.06
CA LEU A 205 2.44 -6.20 17.70
C LEU A 205 3.00 -7.48 17.05
N VAL A 206 2.97 -7.55 15.71
CA VAL A 206 3.52 -8.69 14.96
C VAL A 206 5.03 -8.84 15.20
N THR A 207 5.78 -7.73 15.24
CA THR A 207 7.23 -7.75 15.57
C THR A 207 7.46 -8.35 16.95
N SER A 208 6.71 -7.92 17.97
CA SER A 208 6.83 -8.48 19.32
C SER A 208 6.44 -9.96 19.40
N MET A 209 5.51 -10.42 18.55
CA MET A 209 5.19 -11.86 18.47
C MET A 209 6.31 -12.65 17.78
N VAL A 210 6.83 -12.14 16.66
CA VAL A 210 7.99 -12.70 15.93
C VAL A 210 9.21 -12.82 16.86
N GLU A 211 9.54 -11.77 17.62
CA GLU A 211 10.67 -11.78 18.56
C GLU A 211 10.51 -12.86 19.64
N ARG A 212 9.34 -12.98 20.28
CA ARG A 212 9.09 -14.05 21.27
C ARG A 212 9.21 -15.45 20.66
N THR A 213 8.58 -15.67 19.50
CA THR A 213 8.60 -16.96 18.80
C THR A 213 10.00 -17.37 18.30
N LEU A 214 10.86 -16.41 17.97
CA LEU A 214 12.20 -16.68 17.42
C LEU A 214 13.34 -16.58 18.44
N LEU A 215 13.11 -16.05 19.65
CA LEU A 215 14.13 -15.86 20.69
C LEU A 215 13.86 -16.65 21.99
N ASN A 216 12.72 -17.35 22.12
CA ASN A 216 12.32 -18.08 23.34
C ASN A 216 12.30 -17.20 24.61
N ILE A 217 11.68 -16.00 24.50
CA ILE A 217 11.44 -15.05 25.60
C ILE A 217 9.93 -14.91 25.85
#